data_AF-A0AAX0IIT7-F1
#
_entry.id   AF-A0AAX0IIT7-F1
#
_cell.length_a   1.000
_cell.length_b   1.000
_cell.length_c   1.000
_cell.angle_alpha   90.00
_cell.angle_beta   90.00
_cell.angle_gamma   90.00
#
_symmetry.space_group_name_H-M   'P 1'
#
loop_
_entity.id
_entity.type
_entity.pdbx_description
1 polymer ?
#
loop_
_entity_poly.entity_id
_entity_poly.type
_entity_poly.pdbx_seq_one_letter_code
_entity_poly.pdbx_strand_id
1 'polypeptide(L)'
;MLRTLFLSLFLLASGLAHAAPLTWGLHGMVLFGGKQGLYASHLPMFHAPHDYQAVLQVRLADPVLDARLRQQLDGHTALWTLEPEHFELARLLPAAPLPLRQFQATVVRGHFEKDGKAEPGYGAAAIIVERVLLMRQLSPAPATHASARYLQVGDGTQRFLVKRIDSRPDFEHIVAWTSPQDAPHDDVVVAKTGVQETPAASLQAALRAQPGKTARLRGTVYFSTEDVR
;
A
#
# COMPACT_ATOMS: atom_id res chain seq x y z
N MET A 1 -71.95 13.90 26.15
CA MET A 1 -71.11 15.01 25.67
C MET A 1 -69.73 14.44 25.32
N LEU A 2 -69.41 14.47 24.03
CA LEU A 2 -68.26 13.83 23.38
C LEU A 2 -67.03 14.74 23.50
N ARG A 3 -65.90 14.22 23.97
CA ARG A 3 -64.60 14.90 23.87
C ARG A 3 -63.54 13.90 23.42
N THR A 4 -63.43 13.74 22.11
CA THR A 4 -62.37 13.00 21.43
C THR A 4 -61.12 13.88 21.45
N LEU A 5 -60.11 13.50 22.22
CA LEU A 5 -58.80 14.15 22.21
C LEU A 5 -57.92 13.42 21.18
N PHE A 6 -57.75 14.01 19.99
CA PHE A 6 -56.77 13.54 19.02
C PHE A 6 -55.37 13.95 19.51
N LEU A 7 -54.58 12.96 19.94
CA LEU A 7 -53.17 13.15 20.25
C LEU A 7 -52.36 12.94 18.96
N SER A 8 -51.90 14.03 18.36
CA SER A 8 -51.05 14.01 17.17
C SER A 8 -49.66 13.47 17.53
N LEU A 9 -49.34 12.27 17.05
CA LEU A 9 -48.03 11.65 17.18
C LEU A 9 -47.07 12.27 16.14
N PHE A 10 -46.20 13.19 16.56
CA PHE A 10 -45.09 13.65 15.74
C PHE A 10 -43.99 12.57 15.70
N LEU A 11 -43.93 11.81 14.62
CA LEU A 11 -42.80 10.95 14.28
C LEU A 11 -41.64 11.83 13.82
N LEU A 12 -40.73 12.17 14.73
CA LEU A 12 -39.40 12.66 14.41
C LEU A 12 -38.58 11.51 13.82
N ALA A 13 -38.59 11.38 12.50
CA ALA A 13 -37.62 10.57 11.78
C ALA A 13 -36.26 11.30 11.82
N SER A 14 -35.53 11.15 12.92
CA SER A 14 -34.12 11.51 12.96
C SER A 14 -33.37 10.56 12.03
N GLY A 15 -33.11 11.00 10.81
CA GLY A 15 -32.13 10.35 9.94
C GLY A 15 -30.80 10.34 10.67
N LEU A 16 -30.38 9.18 11.16
CA LEU A 16 -29.00 8.96 11.56
C LEU A 16 -28.17 9.14 10.30
N ALA A 17 -27.63 10.34 10.07
CA ALA A 17 -26.51 10.51 9.18
C ALA A 17 -25.42 9.57 9.70
N HIS A 18 -25.25 8.43 9.03
CA HIS A 18 -24.22 7.47 9.39
C HIS A 18 -22.90 8.18 9.09
N ALA A 19 -22.20 8.62 10.15
CA ALA A 19 -20.87 9.20 9.99
C ALA A 19 -20.04 8.21 9.17
N ALA A 20 -19.38 8.69 8.11
CA ALA A 20 -18.50 7.84 7.33
C ALA A 20 -17.50 7.17 8.30
N PRO A 21 -17.22 5.86 8.14
CA PRO A 21 -16.26 5.20 9.01
C PRO A 21 -14.92 5.94 8.99
N LEU A 22 -14.20 5.90 10.12
CA LEU A 22 -12.97 6.69 10.31
C LEU A 22 -11.92 6.47 9.23
N THR A 23 -11.94 5.31 8.57
CA THR A 23 -11.02 4.94 7.50
C THR A 23 -11.61 5.08 6.09
N TRP A 24 -12.71 5.82 5.90
CA TRP A 24 -13.27 6.11 4.58
C TRP A 24 -12.49 7.23 3.91
N GLY A 25 -11.95 6.99 2.71
CA GLY A 25 -11.23 8.01 1.97
C GLY A 25 -10.71 7.54 0.62
N LEU A 26 -10.01 8.44 -0.07
CA LEU A 26 -9.17 8.09 -1.20
C LEU A 26 -7.82 7.61 -0.65
N HIS A 27 -7.46 6.37 -0.94
CA HIS A 27 -6.26 5.73 -0.40
C HIS A 27 -5.24 5.51 -1.50
N GLY A 28 -4.47 6.55 -1.84
CA GLY A 28 -3.42 6.49 -2.86
C GLY A 28 -2.43 5.37 -2.58
N MET A 29 -1.95 4.70 -3.63
CA MET A 29 -1.03 3.57 -3.49
C MET A 29 0.12 3.65 -4.48
N VAL A 30 1.34 3.30 -4.06
CA VAL A 30 2.45 3.00 -4.98
C VAL A 30 2.18 1.65 -5.64
N LEU A 31 2.18 1.62 -6.97
CA LEU A 31 2.05 0.41 -7.78
C LEU A 31 3.44 -0.07 -8.22
N PHE A 32 3.74 -1.35 -7.97
CA PHE A 32 5.02 -1.93 -8.35
C PHE A 32 4.89 -3.43 -8.64
N GLY A 33 5.83 -4.00 -9.38
CA GLY A 33 5.77 -5.42 -9.75
C GLY A 33 6.42 -5.73 -11.09
N GLY A 34 5.88 -6.74 -11.76
CA GLY A 34 6.33 -7.22 -13.05
C GLY A 34 5.68 -8.56 -13.40
N LYS A 35 6.36 -9.39 -14.18
CA LYS A 35 5.80 -10.67 -14.66
C LYS A 35 5.45 -11.65 -13.54
N GLN A 36 6.13 -11.58 -12.40
CA GLN A 36 5.95 -12.55 -11.30
C GLN A 36 4.93 -12.08 -10.25
N GLY A 37 4.41 -10.86 -10.33
CA GLY A 37 3.50 -10.33 -9.34
C GLY A 37 3.25 -8.84 -9.53
N LEU A 38 2.07 -8.37 -9.12
CA LEU A 38 1.73 -6.95 -9.05
C LEU A 38 1.31 -6.64 -7.61
N TYR A 39 1.78 -5.50 -7.10
CA TYR A 39 1.64 -5.13 -5.70
C TYR A 39 1.29 -3.66 -5.58
N ALA A 40 0.53 -3.32 -4.53
CA ALA A 40 0.18 -1.96 -4.19
C ALA A 40 0.53 -1.68 -2.72
N SER A 41 1.28 -0.61 -2.46
CA SER A 41 1.56 -0.13 -1.10
C SER A 41 0.80 1.16 -0.86
N HIS A 42 -0.10 1.17 0.11
CA HIS A 42 -0.79 2.39 0.53
C HIS A 42 0.22 3.45 0.99
N LEU A 43 -0.03 4.71 0.66
CA LEU A 43 0.69 5.90 1.11
C LEU A 43 0.08 6.37 2.45
N PRO A 44 0.64 5.96 3.60
CA PRO A 44 0.01 6.14 4.89
C PRO A 44 0.41 7.46 5.55
N MET A 45 -0.40 7.92 6.49
CA MET A 45 -0.08 9.02 7.40
C MET A 45 -0.24 8.56 8.85
N PHE A 46 0.16 9.38 9.83
CA PHE A 46 -0.07 9.08 11.26
C PHE A 46 -1.45 9.46 11.78
N HIS A 47 -2.44 9.66 10.89
CA HIS A 47 -3.81 9.97 11.27
C HIS A 47 -4.83 9.38 10.29
N ALA A 48 -6.03 9.15 10.78
CA ALA A 48 -7.16 8.75 9.96
C ALA A 48 -7.42 9.77 8.83
N PRO A 49 -7.91 9.32 7.66
CA PRO A 49 -8.26 7.94 7.32
C PRO A 49 -7.05 7.08 6.89
N HIS A 50 -5.83 7.60 6.91
CA HIS A 50 -4.63 7.00 6.32
C HIS A 50 -3.71 6.30 7.32
N ASP A 51 -4.17 6.05 8.55
CA ASP A 51 -3.37 5.55 9.68
C ASP A 51 -3.07 4.05 9.63
N TYR A 52 -3.08 3.45 8.44
CA TYR A 52 -2.67 2.06 8.25
C TYR A 52 -1.59 1.95 7.18
N GLN A 53 -0.50 1.27 7.52
CA GLN A 53 0.41 0.75 6.51
C GLN A 53 -0.16 -0.55 5.94
N ALA A 54 -0.49 -0.52 4.65
CA ALA A 54 -1.05 -1.65 3.92
C ALA A 54 -0.19 -2.00 2.69
N VAL A 55 0.06 -3.29 2.48
CA VAL A 55 0.71 -3.82 1.27
C VAL A 55 -0.14 -4.97 0.73
N LEU A 56 -0.51 -4.86 -0.53
CA LEU A 56 -1.42 -5.77 -1.21
C LEU A 56 -0.69 -6.48 -2.34
N GLN A 57 -0.99 -7.76 -2.54
CA GLN A 57 -0.84 -8.39 -3.85
C GLN A 57 -2.14 -8.20 -4.61
N VAL A 58 -2.01 -7.73 -5.85
CA VAL A 58 -3.14 -7.39 -6.70
C VAL A 58 -2.97 -7.96 -8.10
N ARG A 59 -4.07 -7.92 -8.85
CA ARG A 59 -4.09 -8.07 -10.30
C ARG A 59 -5.21 -7.21 -10.88
N LEU A 60 -5.17 -6.94 -12.17
CA LEU A 60 -6.32 -6.38 -12.86
C LEU A 60 -7.32 -7.49 -13.20
N ALA A 61 -8.61 -7.14 -13.21
CA ALA A 61 -9.67 -8.06 -13.60
C ALA A 61 -9.61 -8.41 -15.09
N ASP A 62 -9.26 -7.43 -15.93
CA ASP A 62 -8.98 -7.62 -17.34
C ASP A 62 -7.58 -8.24 -17.52
N PRO A 63 -7.47 -9.48 -18.01
CA PRO A 63 -6.18 -10.17 -18.12
C PRO A 63 -5.26 -9.57 -19.20
N VAL A 64 -5.81 -8.91 -20.22
CA VAL A 64 -5.02 -8.27 -21.28
C VAL A 64 -4.36 -7.00 -20.73
N LEU A 65 -5.13 -6.19 -20.00
CA LEU A 65 -4.58 -5.01 -19.32
C LEU A 65 -3.60 -5.42 -18.22
N ASP A 66 -3.91 -6.46 -17.44
CA ASP A 66 -3.00 -7.00 -16.42
C ASP A 66 -1.65 -7.41 -17.01
N ALA A 67 -1.66 -8.22 -18.08
CA ALA A 67 -0.45 -8.69 -18.73
C ALA A 67 0.39 -7.54 -19.31
N ARG A 68 -0.26 -6.56 -19.94
CA ARG A 68 0.41 -5.36 -20.48
C ARG A 68 1.05 -4.53 -19.37
N LEU A 69 0.34 -4.28 -18.28
CA LEU A 69 0.85 -3.50 -17.15
C LEU A 69 2.04 -4.20 -16.48
N ARG A 70 1.94 -5.51 -16.26
CA ARG A 70 3.06 -6.32 -15.75
C ARG A 70 4.28 -6.23 -16.66
N GLN A 71 4.09 -6.28 -17.97
CA GLN A 71 5.18 -6.11 -18.93
C GLN A 71 5.82 -4.72 -18.85
N GLN A 72 5.03 -3.66 -18.65
CA GLN A 72 5.53 -2.29 -18.51
C GLN A 72 6.34 -2.08 -17.23
N LEU A 73 5.99 -2.77 -16.15
CA LEU A 73 6.68 -2.69 -14.85
C LEU A 73 7.90 -3.62 -14.75
N ASP A 74 7.94 -4.69 -15.56
CA ASP A 74 8.91 -5.78 -15.41
C ASP A 74 10.37 -5.31 -15.46
N GLY A 75 11.03 -5.35 -14.31
CA GLY A 75 12.45 -4.98 -14.18
C GLY A 75 12.73 -3.47 -14.18
N HIS A 76 11.68 -2.63 -14.13
CA HIS A 76 11.78 -1.19 -14.04
C HIS A 76 11.53 -0.69 -12.61
N THR A 77 12.05 0.50 -12.29
CA THR A 77 11.90 1.14 -10.98
C THR A 77 11.29 2.55 -11.08
N ALA A 78 10.66 2.87 -12.21
CA ALA A 78 9.91 4.11 -12.33
C ALA A 78 8.72 4.10 -11.35
N LEU A 79 8.40 5.25 -10.78
CA LEU A 79 7.23 5.39 -9.91
C LEU A 79 5.95 5.24 -10.73
N TRP A 80 5.06 4.38 -10.27
CA TRP A 80 3.68 4.29 -10.70
C TRP A 80 2.79 4.32 -9.46
N THR A 81 1.60 4.88 -9.59
CA THR A 81 0.63 4.97 -8.49
C THR A 81 -0.76 4.52 -8.95
N LEU A 82 -1.58 4.15 -7.98
CA LEU A 82 -3.02 4.01 -8.12
C LEU A 82 -3.68 5.22 -7.48
N GLU A 83 -4.65 5.80 -8.17
CA GLU A 83 -5.66 6.70 -7.63
C GLU A 83 -6.97 5.92 -7.57
N PRO A 84 -7.33 5.33 -6.41
CA PRO A 84 -8.53 4.52 -6.29
C PRO A 84 -9.80 5.37 -6.17
N GLU A 85 -10.95 4.73 -6.40
CA GLU A 85 -12.21 5.22 -5.84
C GLU A 85 -12.15 5.27 -4.30
N HIS A 86 -13.08 6.00 -3.68
CA HIS A 86 -13.13 6.04 -2.22
C HIS A 86 -13.59 4.70 -1.65
N PHE A 87 -12.94 4.22 -0.60
CA PHE A 87 -13.34 3.00 0.12
C PHE A 87 -12.94 3.06 1.60
N GLU A 88 -13.40 2.11 2.41
CA GLU A 88 -12.95 1.98 3.81
C GLU A 88 -11.67 1.14 3.89
N LEU A 89 -10.55 1.75 4.29
CA LEU A 89 -9.26 1.04 4.43
C LEU A 89 -9.33 -0.14 5.40
N ALA A 90 -10.12 -0.03 6.47
CA ALA A 90 -10.31 -1.09 7.45
C ALA A 90 -10.92 -2.38 6.85
N ARG A 91 -11.56 -2.32 5.68
CA ARG A 91 -12.06 -3.52 4.98
C ARG A 91 -10.94 -4.42 4.44
N LEU A 92 -9.68 -3.98 4.51
CA LEU A 92 -8.49 -4.81 4.23
C LEU A 92 -8.00 -5.60 5.44
N LEU A 93 -8.56 -5.37 6.65
CA LEU A 93 -8.21 -6.16 7.83
C LEU A 93 -8.63 -7.64 7.63
N PRO A 94 -7.81 -8.62 8.07
CA PRO A 94 -8.14 -10.04 7.90
C PRO A 94 -9.50 -10.46 8.46
N ALA A 95 -9.96 -9.82 9.54
CA ALA A 95 -11.22 -10.09 10.21
C ALA A 95 -12.34 -9.09 9.86
N ALA A 96 -12.19 -8.31 8.78
CA ALA A 96 -13.21 -7.36 8.37
C ALA A 96 -14.53 -8.08 8.01
N PRO A 97 -15.69 -7.59 8.50
CA PRO A 97 -16.98 -8.24 8.25
C PRO A 97 -17.40 -8.17 6.78
N LEU A 98 -17.05 -7.08 6.09
CA LEU A 98 -17.24 -6.91 4.64
C LEU A 98 -15.87 -6.66 3.98
N PRO A 99 -15.10 -7.72 3.67
CA PRO A 99 -13.74 -7.55 3.15
C PRO A 99 -13.75 -6.84 1.79
N LEU A 100 -12.77 -5.97 1.56
CA LEU A 100 -12.54 -5.36 0.25
C LEU A 100 -11.80 -6.37 -0.63
N ARG A 101 -12.50 -6.92 -1.63
CA ARG A 101 -11.94 -7.89 -2.58
C ARG A 101 -11.56 -7.28 -3.91
N GLN A 102 -12.14 -6.13 -4.23
CA GLN A 102 -11.93 -5.40 -5.46
C GLN A 102 -12.26 -3.92 -5.24
N PHE A 103 -11.60 -3.04 -6.01
CA PHE A 103 -11.92 -1.63 -6.14
C PHE A 103 -11.55 -1.12 -7.54
N GLN A 104 -12.12 -0.01 -7.96
CA GLN A 104 -11.76 0.69 -9.18
C GLN A 104 -10.60 1.66 -8.92
N ALA A 105 -9.68 1.80 -9.87
CA ALA A 105 -8.62 2.81 -9.78
C ALA A 105 -8.16 3.32 -11.16
N THR A 106 -7.69 4.56 -11.19
CA THR A 106 -6.84 5.06 -12.27
C THR A 106 -5.41 4.60 -12.03
N VAL A 107 -4.78 3.99 -13.04
CA VAL A 107 -3.33 3.74 -13.03
C VAL A 107 -2.60 4.98 -13.52
N VAL A 108 -1.62 5.45 -12.76
CA VAL A 108 -0.89 6.69 -13.03
C VAL A 108 0.61 6.38 -13.15
N ARG A 109 1.25 6.89 -14.21
CA ARG A 109 2.71 6.95 -14.30
C ARG A 109 3.21 8.18 -13.53
N GLY A 110 4.03 7.98 -12.52
CA GLY A 110 4.42 9.00 -11.55
C GLY A 110 3.48 9.05 -10.34
N HIS A 111 3.52 10.16 -9.63
CA HIS A 111 2.73 10.38 -8.41
C HIS A 111 1.37 11.00 -8.73
N PHE A 112 0.27 10.37 -8.31
CA PHE A 112 -1.08 10.79 -8.67
C PHE A 112 -1.45 12.22 -8.21
N GLU A 113 -0.98 12.65 -7.04
CA GLU A 113 -1.25 14.01 -6.53
C GLU A 113 -0.30 15.10 -7.06
N LYS A 114 0.69 14.74 -7.88
CA LYS A 114 1.72 15.67 -8.35
C LYS A 114 1.70 15.76 -9.88
N ASP A 115 2.80 15.40 -10.52
CA ASP A 115 3.03 15.50 -11.96
C ASP A 115 2.72 14.20 -12.72
N GLY A 116 2.10 13.23 -12.04
CA GLY A 116 1.73 11.95 -12.63
C GLY A 116 0.72 12.08 -13.77
N LYS A 117 0.76 11.13 -14.70
CA LYS A 117 -0.16 11.06 -15.84
C LYS A 117 -0.92 9.75 -15.85
N ALA A 118 -2.25 9.84 -15.98
CA ALA A 118 -3.10 8.67 -16.16
C ALA A 118 -2.60 7.83 -17.36
N GLU A 119 -2.42 6.53 -17.16
CA GLU A 119 -2.01 5.61 -18.22
C GLU A 119 -3.20 5.34 -19.15
N PRO A 120 -3.06 5.57 -20.48
CA PRO A 120 -4.14 5.35 -21.43
C PRO A 120 -4.69 3.92 -21.38
N GLY A 121 -6.01 3.80 -21.21
CA GLY A 121 -6.71 2.51 -21.09
C GLY A 121 -6.90 2.02 -19.65
N TYR A 122 -6.43 2.77 -18.65
CA TYR A 122 -6.50 2.37 -17.23
C TYR A 122 -7.19 3.42 -16.34
N GLY A 123 -8.14 4.20 -16.86
CA GLY A 123 -8.83 5.26 -16.10
C GLY A 123 -9.89 4.79 -15.10
N ALA A 124 -10.23 3.49 -15.11
CA ALA A 124 -11.17 2.85 -14.18
C ALA A 124 -10.89 1.34 -14.13
N ALA A 125 -9.62 0.97 -13.98
CA ALA A 125 -9.21 -0.43 -13.94
C ALA A 125 -9.76 -1.10 -12.68
N ALA A 126 -10.39 -2.27 -12.87
CA ALA A 126 -10.83 -3.12 -11.77
C ALA A 126 -9.62 -3.83 -11.15
N ILE A 127 -9.24 -3.42 -9.94
CA ILE A 127 -8.12 -3.98 -9.18
C ILE A 127 -8.67 -5.03 -8.22
N ILE A 128 -8.20 -6.27 -8.35
CA ILE A 128 -8.58 -7.39 -7.48
C ILE A 128 -7.50 -7.58 -6.42
N VAL A 129 -7.92 -7.63 -5.16
CA VAL A 129 -7.05 -7.90 -4.01
C VAL A 129 -6.90 -9.42 -3.85
N GLU A 130 -5.74 -9.94 -4.25
CA GLU A 130 -5.45 -11.37 -4.13
C GLU A 130 -5.05 -11.73 -2.69
N ARG A 131 -4.16 -10.93 -2.10
CA ARG A 131 -3.67 -11.11 -0.73
C ARG A 131 -3.40 -9.76 -0.07
N VAL A 132 -3.65 -9.68 1.23
CA VAL A 132 -3.16 -8.61 2.09
C VAL A 132 -1.87 -9.10 2.74
N LEU A 133 -0.73 -8.57 2.31
CA LEU A 133 0.60 -8.99 2.75
C LEU A 133 1.04 -8.28 4.04
N LEU A 134 0.57 -7.05 4.23
CA LEU A 134 0.78 -6.25 5.43
C LEU A 134 -0.48 -5.42 5.67
N MET A 135 -0.92 -5.38 6.93
CA MET A 135 -1.93 -4.43 7.40
C MET A 135 -1.66 -4.14 8.87
N ARG A 136 -1.25 -2.92 9.19
CA ARG A 136 -1.02 -2.48 10.58
C ARG A 136 -1.42 -1.03 10.76
N GLN A 137 -2.04 -0.72 11.88
CA GLN A 137 -2.27 0.67 12.25
C GLN A 137 -0.96 1.31 12.68
N LEU A 138 -0.74 2.55 12.27
CA LEU A 138 0.39 3.38 12.66
C LEU A 138 0.07 4.09 13.98
N SER A 139 1.06 4.12 14.87
CA SER A 139 0.94 4.88 16.10
C SER A 139 1.29 6.35 15.84
N PRO A 140 0.46 7.32 16.24
CA PRO A 140 0.82 8.73 16.19
C PRO A 140 1.83 9.12 17.28
N ALA A 141 2.16 8.22 18.23
CA ALA A 141 3.13 8.53 19.26
C ALA A 141 4.57 8.61 18.69
N PRO A 142 5.39 9.59 19.13
CA PRO A 142 6.80 9.62 18.77
C PRO A 142 7.52 8.32 19.16
N ALA A 143 8.29 7.77 18.22
CA ALA A 143 9.11 6.59 18.43
C ALA A 143 10.35 6.66 17.54
N THR A 144 11.47 6.15 18.03
CA THR A 144 12.74 6.14 17.29
C THR A 144 13.37 4.76 17.36
N HIS A 145 13.54 4.13 16.20
CA HIS A 145 14.28 2.88 16.07
C HIS A 145 15.58 3.09 15.29
N ALA A 146 16.67 2.52 15.80
CA ALA A 146 17.99 2.58 15.15
C ALA A 146 18.14 1.62 13.95
N SER A 147 17.12 0.83 13.66
CA SER A 147 17.09 -0.13 12.55
C SER A 147 15.89 0.10 11.65
N ALA A 148 16.05 -0.13 10.35
CA ALA A 148 14.98 -0.22 9.38
C ALA A 148 14.73 -1.70 9.06
N ARG A 149 13.47 -2.12 9.20
CA ARG A 149 13.01 -3.48 8.92
C ARG A 149 12.20 -3.50 7.64
N TYR A 150 12.53 -4.41 6.74
CA TYR A 150 11.90 -4.55 5.43
C TYR A 150 11.21 -5.90 5.30
N LEU A 151 9.93 -5.86 4.95
CA LEU A 151 9.19 -7.04 4.48
C LEU A 151 9.69 -7.40 3.07
N GLN A 152 9.99 -8.67 2.83
CA GLN A 152 10.22 -9.18 1.48
C GLN A 152 8.89 -9.48 0.79
N VAL A 153 8.65 -8.84 -0.36
CA VAL A 153 7.42 -8.98 -1.15
C VAL A 153 7.75 -9.65 -2.49
N GLY A 154 6.90 -10.61 -2.86
CA GLY A 154 6.97 -11.38 -4.09
C GLY A 154 7.83 -12.63 -4.01
N ASP A 155 7.71 -13.44 -5.04
CA ASP A 155 8.23 -14.80 -5.12
C ASP A 155 9.17 -14.96 -6.32
N GLY A 156 9.91 -16.07 -6.39
CA GLY A 156 10.83 -16.33 -7.49
C GLY A 156 11.99 -15.35 -7.53
N THR A 157 12.31 -14.84 -8.73
CA THR A 157 13.53 -14.06 -8.99
C THR A 157 13.32 -12.55 -8.95
N GLN A 158 12.08 -12.07 -8.93
CA GLN A 158 11.71 -10.66 -8.86
C GLN A 158 11.04 -10.40 -7.52
N ARG A 159 11.77 -9.72 -6.63
CA ARG A 159 11.30 -9.42 -5.28
C ARG A 159 11.48 -7.95 -4.95
N PHE A 160 10.81 -7.53 -3.89
CA PHE A 160 10.83 -6.17 -3.41
C PHE A 160 11.06 -6.15 -1.90
N LEU A 161 11.65 -5.08 -1.41
CA LEU A 161 11.75 -4.77 0.01
C LEU A 161 10.81 -3.60 0.29
N VAL A 162 9.85 -3.78 1.20
CA VAL A 162 8.96 -2.71 1.65
C VAL A 162 9.28 -2.41 3.11
N LYS A 163 9.74 -1.19 3.39
CA LYS A 163 10.09 -0.78 4.74
C LYS A 163 8.85 -0.72 5.63
N ARG A 164 8.89 -1.37 6.79
CA ARG A 164 7.88 -1.20 7.84
C ARG A 164 8.05 0.16 8.50
N ILE A 165 6.96 0.91 8.63
CA ILE A 165 6.93 2.19 9.34
C ILE A 165 6.73 1.89 10.82
N ASP A 166 7.73 2.25 11.63
CA ASP A 166 7.80 1.91 13.06
C ASP A 166 8.33 3.06 13.92
N SER A 167 8.74 4.17 13.33
CA SER A 167 9.16 5.39 14.01
C SER A 167 8.21 6.55 13.68
N ARG A 168 8.33 7.67 14.38
CA ARG A 168 7.72 8.95 14.01
C ARG A 168 8.65 10.10 14.43
N PRO A 169 9.21 10.88 13.50
CA PRO A 169 9.06 10.76 12.04
C PRO A 169 9.71 9.50 11.46
N ASP A 170 9.34 9.14 10.24
CA ASP A 170 9.89 8.00 9.50
C ASP A 170 9.95 8.28 7.99
N PHE A 171 10.04 7.21 7.18
CA PHE A 171 10.02 7.28 5.73
C PHE A 171 9.39 6.03 5.12
N GLU A 172 8.87 6.17 3.91
CA GLU A 172 8.51 5.07 3.04
C GLU A 172 9.71 4.69 2.18
N HIS A 173 9.91 3.40 1.94
CA HIS A 173 10.97 2.93 1.05
C HIS A 173 10.60 1.58 0.44
N ILE A 174 10.57 1.53 -0.90
CA ILE A 174 10.32 0.33 -1.69
C ILE A 174 11.51 0.12 -2.63
N VAL A 175 12.16 -1.03 -2.53
CA VAL A 175 13.36 -1.34 -3.32
C VAL A 175 13.17 -2.62 -4.10
N ALA A 176 13.39 -2.57 -5.40
CA ALA A 176 13.37 -3.76 -6.25
C ALA A 176 14.72 -4.49 -6.18
N TRP A 177 14.67 -5.82 -6.16
CA TRP A 177 15.87 -6.65 -6.20
C TRP A 177 15.62 -7.98 -6.91
N THR A 178 16.71 -8.60 -7.34
CA THR A 178 16.73 -9.91 -7.98
C THR A 178 17.20 -10.94 -6.99
N SER A 179 16.39 -11.99 -6.84
CA SER A 179 16.52 -13.00 -5.81
C SER A 179 16.90 -14.37 -6.40
N PRO A 180 17.74 -15.17 -5.72
CA PRO A 180 17.78 -16.62 -5.96
C PRO A 180 16.40 -17.27 -5.80
N GLN A 181 16.12 -18.34 -6.54
CA GLN A 181 14.82 -19.02 -6.50
C GLN A 181 14.45 -19.55 -5.10
N ASP A 182 15.46 -19.91 -4.32
CA ASP A 182 15.37 -20.51 -2.98
C ASP A 182 15.62 -19.50 -1.83
N ALA A 183 15.70 -18.20 -2.13
CA ALA A 183 15.96 -17.21 -1.10
C ALA A 183 14.84 -17.17 -0.04
N PRO A 184 15.17 -17.02 1.26
CA PRO A 184 14.17 -16.94 2.32
C PRO A 184 13.33 -15.67 2.21
N HIS A 185 12.18 -15.66 2.89
CA HIS A 185 11.29 -14.49 2.97
C HIS A 185 11.40 -13.74 4.31
N ASP A 186 12.41 -14.06 5.13
CA ASP A 186 12.64 -13.40 6.41
C ASP A 186 12.86 -11.90 6.22
N ASP A 187 12.43 -11.10 7.20
CA ASP A 187 12.65 -9.66 7.12
C ASP A 187 14.14 -9.30 6.95
N VAL A 188 14.41 -8.30 6.12
CA VAL A 188 15.73 -7.69 6.01
C VAL A 188 15.83 -6.56 7.02
N VAL A 189 16.85 -6.58 7.89
CA VAL A 189 17.07 -5.56 8.91
C VAL A 189 18.43 -4.91 8.70
N VAL A 190 18.45 -3.58 8.66
CA VAL A 190 19.67 -2.77 8.48
C VAL A 190 19.67 -1.59 9.45
N ALA A 191 20.84 -1.01 9.70
CA ALA A 191 20.95 0.21 10.48
C ALA A 191 20.21 1.37 9.78
N LYS A 192 19.59 2.25 10.57
CA LYS A 192 18.81 3.40 10.12
C LYS A 192 19.38 4.69 10.70
N THR A 193 19.47 5.72 9.87
CA THR A 193 19.95 7.05 10.25
C THR A 193 18.83 8.08 10.08
N GLY A 194 18.06 8.32 11.15
CA GLY A 194 16.91 9.23 11.11
C GLY A 194 15.91 8.85 10.03
N VAL A 195 15.59 9.82 9.16
CA VAL A 195 14.69 9.66 8.00
C VAL A 195 15.41 9.60 6.65
N GLN A 196 16.72 9.36 6.65
CA GLN A 196 17.49 9.24 5.41
C GLN A 196 17.11 7.95 4.68
N GLU A 197 17.08 8.00 3.34
CA GLU A 197 16.94 6.81 2.51
C GLU A 197 17.99 5.78 2.91
N THR A 198 17.55 4.54 3.08
CA THR A 198 18.47 3.48 3.49
C THR A 198 19.49 3.24 2.37
N PRO A 199 20.81 3.31 2.65
CA PRO A 199 21.81 3.16 1.61
C PRO A 199 21.69 1.82 0.87
N ALA A 200 21.72 1.86 -0.46
CA ALA A 200 21.66 0.67 -1.30
C ALA A 200 22.76 -0.35 -0.95
N ALA A 201 23.96 0.12 -0.58
CA ALA A 201 25.04 -0.77 -0.14
C ALA A 201 24.67 -1.58 1.12
N SER A 202 23.97 -0.97 2.08
CA SER A 202 23.52 -1.63 3.31
C SER A 202 22.49 -2.72 3.02
N LEU A 203 21.50 -2.42 2.17
CA LEU A 203 20.49 -3.40 1.75
C LEU A 203 21.12 -4.54 0.93
N GLN A 204 22.03 -4.21 0.02
CA GLN A 204 22.74 -5.19 -0.80
C GLN A 204 23.61 -6.12 0.05
N ALA A 205 24.28 -5.60 1.08
CA ALA A 205 25.07 -6.39 2.02
C ALA A 205 24.17 -7.32 2.86
N ALA A 206 23.05 -6.81 3.38
CA ALA A 206 22.11 -7.62 4.16
C ALA A 206 21.48 -8.75 3.34
N LEU A 207 21.10 -8.48 2.09
CA LEU A 207 20.58 -9.51 1.18
C LEU A 207 21.61 -10.59 0.84
N ARG A 208 22.89 -10.24 0.69
CA ARG A 208 23.97 -11.20 0.40
C ARG A 208 24.41 -12.00 1.63
N ALA A 209 24.11 -11.50 2.84
CA ALA A 209 24.35 -12.22 4.08
C ALA A 209 23.32 -13.34 4.30
N GLN A 210 22.13 -13.22 3.69
CA GLN A 210 21.19 -14.34 3.56
C GLN A 210 21.76 -15.36 2.55
N PRO A 211 21.32 -16.64 2.58
CA PRO A 211 21.73 -17.64 1.60
C PRO A 211 21.42 -17.16 0.17
N GLY A 212 22.43 -16.67 -0.56
CA GLY A 212 22.20 -16.05 -1.87
C GLY A 212 23.29 -15.11 -2.34
N LYS A 213 24.43 -15.66 -2.81
CA LYS A 213 25.55 -14.85 -3.37
C LYS A 213 25.19 -14.06 -4.64
N THR A 214 24.05 -14.37 -5.27
CA THR A 214 23.59 -13.76 -6.53
C THR A 214 22.55 -12.66 -6.34
N ALA A 215 22.17 -12.34 -5.10
CA ALA A 215 21.24 -11.25 -4.81
C ALA A 215 21.78 -9.92 -5.36
N ARG A 216 20.96 -9.21 -6.14
CA ARG A 216 21.32 -7.91 -6.72
C ARG A 216 20.17 -6.92 -6.62
N LEU A 217 20.41 -5.77 -5.99
CA LEU A 217 19.48 -4.64 -6.03
C LEU A 217 19.33 -4.11 -7.45
N ARG A 218 18.09 -3.77 -7.81
CA ARG A 218 17.75 -3.10 -9.07
C ARG A 218 17.66 -1.60 -8.89
N GLY A 219 17.13 -1.16 -7.76
CA GLY A 219 17.04 0.25 -7.40
C GLY A 219 15.81 0.55 -6.55
N THR A 220 15.74 1.79 -6.09
CA THR A 220 14.59 2.34 -5.37
C THR A 220 13.44 2.55 -6.34
N VAL A 221 12.27 2.01 -6.00
CA VAL A 221 10.99 2.24 -6.67
C VAL A 221 10.31 3.46 -6.09
N TYR A 222 10.37 3.62 -4.77
CA TYR A 222 9.77 4.75 -4.07
C TYR A 222 10.52 5.05 -2.78
N PHE A 223 10.75 6.33 -2.50
CA PHE A 223 11.23 6.84 -1.23
C PHE A 223 10.52 8.18 -0.94
N SER A 224 9.99 8.34 0.26
CA SER A 224 9.35 9.58 0.70
C SER A 224 9.42 9.76 2.20
N THR A 225 9.44 11.01 2.64
CA THR A 225 9.34 11.42 4.05
C THR A 225 8.15 12.35 4.28
N GLU A 226 7.35 12.63 3.25
CA GLU A 226 6.38 13.73 3.28
C GLU A 226 5.20 13.40 4.21
N ASP A 227 4.64 12.21 4.08
CA ASP A 227 3.38 11.83 4.74
C ASP A 227 3.55 11.17 6.11
N VAL A 228 4.79 10.73 6.42
CA VAL A 228 5.15 10.01 7.65
C VAL A 228 6.07 10.84 8.55
N ARG A 229 5.64 12.07 8.87
CA ARG A 229 6.35 12.97 9.81
C ARG A 229 5.76 12.96 11.23
#